data_AF-A0A497K6Y3-F1
#
_entry.id   AF-A0A497K6Y3-F1
#
_cell.length_a   1.000
_cell.length_b   1.000
_cell.length_c   1.000
_cell.angle_alpha   90.00
_cell.angle_beta   90.00
_cell.angle_gamma   90.00
#
_symmetry.space_group_name_H-M   'P 1'
#
loop_
_entity.id
_entity.type
_entity.pdbx_description
1 polymer ?
#
loop_
_entity_poly.entity_id
_entity_poly.type
_entity_poly.pdbx_seq_one_letter_code
_entity_poly.pdbx_strand_id
1 'polypeptide(L)'
;MSDVAIKTFGLTKRFRKEKIPAGVLGRSHWLLSLTLKLKLRKAEEFTAVDHVNLEVKRGELFGLLGPNGAGKTTLIKCLSTLLIPDEGTAIINGYDLLEEPEKVKRSINFLGSGQWVGFDWALTVRENLEFFANLYGLSPKTAKERIAEALNIVGLKDRADEKPHRLSAGMRQKMLLAKGFLIRTPIFFMDEPTIGLDPVSAREIRRYIKEKLHDEMGETILLTTHYMQEAQQLCDRVAIMDRGKIVACGTPEDLIRGLKRKEILEVEAVNIGPELLDEVRRIDSVENVGSRIEDEVMASGVIRVHTYDVESALPKVLQAIDRRGGKVLHVSISEPNLEDVFIELTGRGLGE
;
A
#
# COMPACT_ATOMS: atom_id res chain seq x y z
N MET A 1 0.28 -30.61 7.76
CA MET A 1 1.07 -29.45 7.30
C MET A 1 0.64 -28.25 8.12
N SER A 2 1.55 -27.34 8.48
CA SER A 2 1.21 -26.11 9.20
C SER A 2 0.15 -25.30 8.45
N ASP A 3 -0.82 -24.74 9.17
CA ASP A 3 -1.89 -23.86 8.66
C ASP A 3 -1.35 -22.49 8.17
N VAL A 4 -0.07 -22.23 8.43
CA VAL A 4 0.59 -20.96 8.14
C VAL A 4 1.28 -21.01 6.77
N ALA A 5 0.99 -20.01 5.93
CA ALA A 5 1.63 -19.82 4.63
C ALA A 5 2.89 -18.94 4.73
N ILE A 6 2.83 -17.87 5.54
CA ILE A 6 3.94 -16.92 5.72
C ILE A 6 4.10 -16.68 7.22
N LYS A 7 5.34 -16.81 7.71
CA LYS A 7 5.70 -16.45 9.07
C LYS A 7 7.02 -15.71 9.09
N THR A 8 7.09 -14.54 9.72
CA THR A 8 8.34 -13.79 9.87
C THR A 8 8.84 -13.85 11.31
N PHE A 9 10.16 -13.78 11.47
CA PHE A 9 10.85 -13.88 12.75
C PHE A 9 11.82 -12.71 12.88
N GLY A 10 11.35 -11.62 13.51
CA GLY A 10 12.15 -10.42 13.78
C GLY A 10 12.78 -9.81 12.53
N LEU A 11 12.06 -9.81 11.41
CA LEU A 11 12.61 -9.41 10.11
C LEU A 11 12.91 -7.91 10.10
N THR A 12 14.16 -7.54 9.82
CA THR A 12 14.65 -6.15 9.82
C THR A 12 15.35 -5.82 8.52
N LYS A 13 15.10 -4.62 7.98
CA LYS A 13 15.81 -4.07 6.82
C LYS A 13 16.21 -2.61 7.05
N ARG A 14 17.51 -2.35 6.92
CA ARG A 14 18.15 -1.04 7.04
C ARG A 14 18.70 -0.59 5.68
N PHE A 15 18.67 0.71 5.46
CA PHE A 15 19.25 1.37 4.30
C PHE A 15 20.21 2.46 4.76
N ARG A 16 21.28 2.67 4.00
CA ARG A 16 22.19 3.80 4.19
C ARG A 16 21.81 4.88 3.20
N LYS A 17 21.42 6.06 3.70
CA LYS A 17 21.16 7.22 2.85
C LYS A 17 22.47 7.94 2.59
N GLU A 18 23.06 7.69 1.43
CA GLU A 18 24.15 8.54 0.93
C GLU A 18 23.57 9.89 0.52
N LYS A 19 23.92 10.97 1.23
CA LYS A 19 23.60 12.32 0.78
C LYS A 19 24.49 12.64 -0.42
N ILE A 20 23.95 12.53 -1.63
CA ILE A 20 24.56 13.12 -2.81
C ILE A 20 24.52 14.65 -2.59
N PRO A 21 25.66 15.35 -2.50
CA PRO A 21 25.65 16.79 -2.25
C PRO A 21 24.93 17.51 -3.39
N ALA A 22 23.88 18.25 -3.04
CA ALA A 22 23.21 19.16 -3.97
C ALA A 22 24.22 20.22 -4.41
N GLY A 23 24.55 20.25 -5.71
CA GLY A 23 25.44 21.26 -6.30
C GLY A 23 26.47 20.78 -7.33
N VAL A 24 26.57 19.48 -7.64
CA VAL A 24 27.55 18.98 -8.63
C VAL A 24 26.88 18.56 -9.93
N LEU A 25 26.25 19.51 -10.62
CA LEU A 25 25.83 19.38 -12.02
C LEU A 25 26.34 20.61 -12.79
N GLY A 26 27.67 20.68 -12.91
CA GLY A 26 28.39 21.64 -13.74
C GLY A 26 29.70 21.01 -14.21
N ARG A 27 29.91 20.95 -15.53
CA ARG A 27 31.08 20.32 -16.16
C ARG A 27 32.37 20.96 -15.62
N SER A 28 33.33 20.13 -15.20
CA SER A 28 34.75 20.43 -14.81
C SER A 28 35.15 20.28 -13.34
N HIS A 29 34.65 19.30 -12.57
CA HIS A 29 35.13 19.06 -11.19
C HIS A 29 35.29 17.58 -10.80
N TRP A 30 35.92 16.75 -11.65
CA TRP A 30 36.18 15.34 -11.33
C TRP A 30 37.20 15.13 -10.19
N LEU A 31 38.16 16.05 -10.01
CA LEU A 31 39.15 16.01 -8.92
C LEU A 31 38.57 16.50 -7.58
N LEU A 32 37.56 17.37 -7.62
CA LEU A 32 36.88 17.88 -6.42
C LEU A 32 35.80 16.92 -5.90
N SER A 33 35.22 16.10 -6.78
CA SER A 33 34.37 14.98 -6.35
C SER A 33 35.18 13.88 -5.63
N LEU A 34 36.46 13.69 -5.98
CA LEU A 34 37.36 12.74 -5.32
C LEU A 34 37.75 13.18 -3.89
N THR A 35 37.92 14.49 -3.67
CA THR A 35 38.22 15.05 -2.34
C THR A 35 36.98 15.24 -1.46
N LEU A 36 35.81 15.50 -2.03
CA LEU A 36 34.52 15.45 -1.31
C LEU A 36 34.12 14.02 -0.92
N LYS A 37 34.47 13.01 -1.74
CA LYS A 37 34.35 11.59 -1.39
C LYS A 37 35.19 11.18 -0.17
N LEU A 38 36.22 11.95 0.21
CA LEU A 38 37.03 11.70 1.41
C LEU A 38 36.47 12.37 2.67
N LYS A 39 35.55 13.33 2.55
CA LYS A 39 34.75 13.86 3.66
C LYS A 39 33.36 13.23 3.67
N LEU A 40 33.30 11.91 3.80
CA LEU A 40 32.04 11.19 4.02
C LEU A 40 31.44 11.67 5.35
N ARG A 41 30.48 12.59 5.28
CA ARG A 41 29.50 12.77 6.35
C ARG A 41 28.91 11.38 6.63
N LYS A 42 28.88 10.97 7.90
CA LYS A 42 28.30 9.69 8.34
C LYS A 42 27.00 9.43 7.57
N ALA A 43 26.96 8.36 6.78
CA ALA A 43 25.75 7.93 6.12
C ALA A 43 24.67 7.76 7.20
N GLU A 44 23.52 8.40 7.01
CA GLU A 44 22.41 8.27 7.93
C GLU A 44 21.75 6.92 7.65
N GLU A 45 21.76 6.04 8.65
CA GLU A 45 21.13 4.73 8.56
C GLU A 45 19.65 4.87 8.91
N PHE A 46 18.79 4.34 8.04
CA PHE A 46 17.34 4.35 8.20
C PHE A 46 16.82 2.91 8.20
N THR A 47 16.08 2.54 9.25
CA THR A 47 15.43 1.24 9.37
C THR A 47 14.05 1.30 8.71
N ALA A 48 13.91 0.64 7.57
CA ALA A 48 12.66 0.61 6.80
C ALA A 48 11.69 -0.50 7.26
N VAL A 49 12.22 -1.58 7.82
CA VAL A 49 11.47 -2.67 8.45
C VAL A 49 12.18 -2.97 9.76
N ASP A 50 11.48 -2.98 10.88
CA ASP A 50 12.05 -3.06 12.23
C ASP A 50 11.42 -4.21 13.02
N HIS A 51 12.14 -5.33 13.12
CA HIS A 51 11.78 -6.51 13.91
C HIS A 51 10.34 -7.02 13.65
N VAL A 52 9.93 -7.07 12.39
CA VAL A 52 8.55 -7.43 12.02
C VAL A 52 8.31 -8.93 12.24
N ASN A 53 7.29 -9.23 13.04
CA ASN A 53 6.71 -10.55 13.23
C ASN A 53 5.29 -10.55 12.66
N LEU A 54 5.06 -11.34 11.63
CA LEU A 54 3.81 -11.44 10.88
C LEU A 54 3.48 -12.91 10.65
N GLU A 55 2.20 -13.25 10.75
CA GLU A 55 1.69 -14.59 10.44
C GLU A 55 0.47 -14.49 9.53
N VAL A 56 0.57 -15.12 8.34
CA VAL A 56 -0.48 -15.22 7.33
C VAL A 56 -0.82 -16.69 7.13
N LYS A 57 -2.09 -17.03 7.24
CA LYS A 57 -2.64 -18.38 7.08
C LYS A 57 -2.77 -18.74 5.61
N ARG A 58 -2.84 -20.04 5.33
CA ARG A 58 -3.09 -20.54 3.97
C ARG A 58 -4.50 -20.18 3.53
N GLY A 59 -4.62 -19.64 2.31
CA GLY A 59 -5.88 -19.20 1.73
C GLY A 59 -6.44 -17.89 2.31
N GLU A 60 -5.66 -17.17 3.11
CA GLU A 60 -6.04 -15.88 3.69
C GLU A 60 -5.74 -14.74 2.70
N LEU A 61 -6.68 -13.80 2.54
CA LEU A 61 -6.46 -12.52 1.90
C LEU A 61 -6.07 -11.51 2.98
N PHE A 62 -4.77 -11.28 3.11
CA PHE A 62 -4.16 -10.46 4.14
C PHE A 62 -3.75 -9.09 3.60
N GLY A 63 -4.21 -8.03 4.27
CA GLY A 63 -3.84 -6.64 3.96
C GLY A 63 -2.68 -6.13 4.83
N LEU A 64 -1.67 -5.52 4.22
CA LEU A 64 -0.65 -4.74 4.91
C LEU A 64 -0.87 -3.25 4.63
N LEU A 65 -1.26 -2.50 5.65
CA LEU A 65 -1.72 -1.12 5.52
C LEU A 65 -0.76 -0.16 6.19
N GLY A 66 -0.84 1.10 5.80
CA GLY A 66 -0.05 2.17 6.39
C GLY A 66 0.28 3.26 5.38
N PRO A 67 0.78 4.41 5.84
CA PRO A 67 1.11 5.53 4.98
C PRO A 67 2.30 5.22 4.07
N ASN A 68 2.56 6.15 3.15
CA ASN A 68 3.78 6.12 2.34
C ASN A 68 5.01 6.18 3.26
N GLY A 69 6.00 5.32 2.98
CA GLY A 69 7.20 5.22 3.81
C GLY A 69 7.05 4.39 5.09
N ALA A 70 5.89 3.77 5.36
CA ALA A 70 5.71 2.89 6.52
C ALA A 70 6.58 1.61 6.49
N GLY A 71 7.11 1.23 5.32
CA GLY A 71 7.94 0.03 5.14
C GLY A 71 7.29 -1.13 4.39
N LYS A 72 6.01 -0.98 3.97
CA LYS A 72 5.18 -1.99 3.31
C LYS A 72 5.86 -2.68 2.10
N THR A 73 6.23 -1.87 1.10
CA THR A 73 6.94 -2.33 -0.10
C THR A 73 8.27 -2.99 0.23
N THR A 74 9.00 -2.48 1.21
CA THR A 74 10.28 -3.06 1.63
C THR A 74 10.08 -4.44 2.24
N LEU A 75 9.08 -4.60 3.12
CA LEU A 75 8.74 -5.89 3.72
C LEU A 75 8.36 -6.91 2.64
N ILE A 76 7.44 -6.56 1.74
CA ILE A 76 7.05 -7.47 0.64
C ILE A 76 8.24 -7.83 -0.23
N LYS A 77 9.14 -6.89 -0.56
CA LYS A 77 10.34 -7.18 -1.33
C LYS A 77 11.29 -8.15 -0.61
N CYS A 78 11.39 -8.05 0.73
CA CYS A 78 12.14 -9.01 1.52
C CYS A 78 11.51 -10.41 1.42
N LEU A 79 10.19 -10.51 1.65
CA LEU A 79 9.45 -11.77 1.53
C LEU A 79 9.50 -12.35 0.11
N SER A 80 9.65 -11.49 -0.91
CA SER A 80 9.75 -11.89 -2.31
C SER A 80 11.17 -12.26 -2.75
N THR A 81 12.15 -12.34 -1.85
CA THR A 81 13.58 -12.56 -2.14
C THR A 81 14.25 -11.48 -3.00
N LEU A 82 13.57 -10.35 -3.23
CA LEU A 82 14.10 -9.22 -4.00
C LEU A 82 15.03 -8.34 -3.16
N LEU A 83 14.89 -8.39 -1.84
CA LEU A 83 15.79 -7.77 -0.88
C LEU A 83 16.18 -8.81 0.17
N ILE A 84 17.46 -8.83 0.53
CA ILE A 84 17.94 -9.66 1.63
C ILE A 84 17.73 -8.87 2.94
N PRO A 85 17.01 -9.42 3.93
CA PRO A 85 16.88 -8.77 5.24
C PRO A 85 18.25 -8.67 5.93
N ASP A 86 18.44 -7.65 6.76
CA ASP A 86 19.70 -7.47 7.52
C ASP A 86 19.68 -8.27 8.83
N GLU A 87 18.49 -8.53 9.39
CA GLU A 87 18.28 -9.40 10.55
C GLU A 87 16.96 -10.16 10.40
N GLY A 88 16.85 -11.28 11.12
CA GLY A 88 15.67 -12.14 11.10
C GLY A 88 15.55 -12.99 9.84
N THR A 89 14.48 -13.80 9.79
CA THR A 89 14.15 -14.66 8.65
C THR A 89 12.63 -14.73 8.45
N ALA A 90 12.19 -15.45 7.41
CA ALA A 90 10.80 -15.81 7.21
C ALA A 90 10.68 -17.26 6.69
N ILE A 91 9.61 -17.94 7.08
CA ILE A 91 9.19 -19.21 6.48
C ILE A 91 8.04 -18.90 5.51
N ILE A 92 8.23 -19.24 4.24
CA ILE A 92 7.28 -18.96 3.16
C ILE A 92 6.96 -20.27 2.44
N ASN A 93 5.68 -20.64 2.46
CA ASN A 93 5.19 -21.92 1.96
C ASN A 93 5.96 -23.14 2.52
N GLY A 94 6.49 -23.03 3.75
CA GLY A 94 7.28 -24.08 4.40
C GLY A 94 8.78 -24.07 4.07
N TYR A 95 9.27 -23.11 3.30
CA TYR A 95 10.69 -22.93 2.98
C TYR A 95 11.27 -21.74 3.72
N ASP A 96 12.51 -21.84 4.21
CA ASP A 96 13.20 -20.69 4.81
C ASP A 96 13.70 -19.70 3.75
N LEU A 97 13.47 -18.41 4.01
CA LEU A 97 13.78 -17.31 3.11
C LEU A 97 15.28 -17.19 2.79
N LEU A 98 16.14 -17.48 3.76
CA LEU A 98 17.59 -17.34 3.64
C LEU A 98 18.26 -18.65 3.22
N GLU A 99 17.78 -19.79 3.70
CA GLU A 99 18.37 -21.09 3.38
C GLU A 99 17.86 -21.67 2.05
N GLU A 100 16.59 -21.43 1.69
CA GLU A 100 15.93 -22.01 0.52
C GLU A 100 15.30 -20.98 -0.45
N PRO A 101 16.00 -19.88 -0.82
CA PRO A 101 15.42 -18.78 -1.58
C PRO A 101 14.88 -19.20 -2.95
N GLU A 102 15.48 -20.20 -3.60
CA GLU A 102 15.02 -20.70 -4.90
C GLU A 102 13.68 -21.45 -4.80
N LYS A 103 13.42 -22.14 -3.68
CA LYS A 103 12.13 -22.79 -3.45
C LYS A 103 11.06 -21.76 -3.12
N VAL A 104 11.41 -20.75 -2.32
CA VAL A 104 10.56 -19.59 -2.05
C VAL A 104 10.15 -18.93 -3.37
N LYS A 105 11.10 -18.53 -4.22
CA LYS A 105 10.85 -17.89 -5.53
C LYS A 105 9.87 -18.67 -6.41
N ARG A 106 9.98 -20.00 -6.46
CA ARG A 106 9.08 -20.86 -7.26
C ARG A 106 7.67 -20.97 -6.67
N SER A 107 7.52 -20.68 -5.38
CA SER A 107 6.24 -20.80 -4.66
C SER A 107 5.44 -19.50 -4.58
N ILE A 108 6.00 -18.38 -5.05
CA ILE A 108 5.38 -17.06 -4.92
C ILE A 108 5.22 -16.40 -6.27
N ASN A 109 4.25 -15.49 -6.36
CA ASN A 109 4.14 -14.53 -7.44
C ASN A 109 4.19 -13.12 -6.87
N PHE A 110 5.05 -12.27 -7.43
CA PHE A 110 5.20 -10.88 -7.00
C PHE A 110 4.70 -9.92 -8.07
N LEU A 111 3.75 -9.07 -7.68
CA LEU A 111 3.17 -8.00 -8.45
C LEU A 111 3.51 -6.65 -7.80
N GLY A 112 4.61 -6.04 -8.22
CA GLY A 112 5.00 -4.71 -7.75
C GLY A 112 4.22 -3.59 -8.43
N SER A 113 4.04 -2.44 -7.78
CA SER A 113 3.56 -1.21 -8.43
C SER A 113 4.70 -0.45 -9.12
N GLY A 114 4.39 0.23 -10.24
CA GLY A 114 5.27 1.23 -10.86
C GLY A 114 6.57 0.71 -11.48
N GLN A 115 6.84 -0.60 -11.43
CA GLN A 115 8.01 -1.21 -12.05
C GLN A 115 7.63 -1.81 -13.42
N TRP A 116 7.64 -0.98 -14.47
CA TRP A 116 7.66 -1.44 -15.88
C TRP A 116 8.95 -2.20 -16.24
N VAL A 117 9.81 -2.42 -15.25
CA VAL A 117 11.10 -3.08 -15.36
C VAL A 117 10.85 -4.50 -15.85
N GLY A 118 11.24 -4.77 -17.09
CA GLY A 118 11.14 -6.08 -17.72
C GLY A 118 10.21 -6.14 -18.93
N PHE A 119 9.40 -5.12 -19.22
CA PHE A 119 8.69 -5.05 -20.51
C PHE A 119 9.60 -4.52 -21.62
N ASP A 120 9.51 -5.15 -22.78
CA ASP A 120 10.16 -4.68 -23.99
C ASP A 120 9.24 -3.67 -24.69
N TRP A 121 9.76 -2.46 -24.88
CA TRP A 121 9.05 -1.34 -25.51
C TRP A 121 8.87 -1.50 -27.02
N ALA A 122 9.64 -2.40 -27.64
CA ALA A 122 9.54 -2.73 -29.05
C ALA A 122 8.41 -3.74 -29.34
N LEU A 123 8.09 -4.61 -28.37
CA LEU A 123 7.03 -5.61 -28.45
C LEU A 123 5.66 -5.01 -28.13
N THR A 124 4.61 -5.62 -28.67
CA THR A 124 3.21 -5.34 -28.30
C THR A 124 2.88 -5.84 -26.90
N VAL A 125 1.73 -5.45 -26.35
CA VAL A 125 1.23 -5.97 -25.06
C VAL A 125 1.16 -7.49 -25.10
N ARG A 126 0.56 -8.07 -26.15
CA ARG A 126 0.42 -9.52 -26.33
C ARG A 126 1.77 -10.22 -26.38
N GLU A 127 2.69 -9.74 -27.21
CA GLU A 127 4.02 -10.36 -27.37
C GLU A 127 4.83 -10.30 -26.06
N ASN A 128 4.71 -9.22 -25.29
CA ASN A 128 5.30 -9.14 -23.95
C ASN A 128 4.72 -10.22 -23.02
N LEU A 129 3.40 -10.42 -23.03
CA LEU A 129 2.75 -11.45 -22.20
C LEU A 129 3.13 -12.86 -22.65
N GLU A 130 3.27 -13.09 -23.96
CA GLU A 130 3.75 -14.36 -24.53
C GLU A 130 5.21 -14.64 -24.12
N PHE A 131 6.06 -13.60 -24.15
CA PHE A 131 7.43 -13.70 -23.65
C PHE A 131 7.48 -14.15 -22.18
N PHE A 132 6.71 -13.53 -21.31
CA PHE A 132 6.64 -13.93 -19.90
C PHE A 132 6.02 -15.32 -19.72
N ALA A 133 4.96 -15.65 -20.45
CA ALA A 133 4.36 -16.99 -20.42
C ALA A 133 5.38 -18.08 -20.75
N ASN A 134 6.22 -17.85 -21.76
CA ASN A 134 7.32 -18.76 -22.11
C ASN A 134 8.39 -18.81 -21.03
N LEU A 135 8.78 -17.68 -20.44
CA LEU A 135 9.73 -17.62 -19.32
C LEU A 135 9.24 -18.42 -18.11
N TYR A 136 7.92 -18.40 -17.86
CA TYR A 136 7.28 -19.19 -16.80
C TYR A 136 7.04 -20.66 -17.18
N GLY A 137 7.45 -21.09 -18.38
CA GLY A 137 7.35 -22.48 -18.83
C GLY A 137 5.92 -22.92 -19.19
N LEU A 138 5.02 -21.98 -19.52
CA LEU A 138 3.67 -22.32 -19.97
C LEU A 138 3.70 -22.95 -21.36
N SER A 139 2.86 -23.98 -21.57
CA SER A 139 2.66 -24.52 -22.92
C SER A 139 2.02 -23.45 -23.82
N PRO A 140 2.27 -23.44 -25.15
CA PRO A 140 1.67 -22.46 -26.05
C PRO A 140 0.15 -22.39 -25.98
N LYS A 141 -0.53 -23.53 -25.78
CA LYS A 141 -1.98 -23.59 -25.61
C LYS A 141 -2.42 -22.88 -24.33
N THR A 142 -1.81 -23.23 -23.20
CA THR A 142 -2.10 -22.63 -21.89
C THR A 142 -1.77 -21.13 -21.87
N ALA A 143 -0.66 -20.74 -22.48
CA ALA A 143 -0.26 -19.35 -22.61
C ALA A 143 -1.33 -18.54 -23.34
N LYS A 144 -1.80 -19.01 -24.51
CA LYS A 144 -2.84 -18.33 -25.28
C LYS A 144 -4.15 -18.15 -24.49
N GLU A 145 -4.59 -19.19 -23.79
CA GLU A 145 -5.80 -19.16 -22.97
C GLU A 145 -5.66 -18.17 -21.80
N ARG A 146 -4.56 -18.24 -21.03
CA ARG A 146 -4.32 -17.36 -19.88
C ARG A 146 -4.09 -15.92 -20.27
N ILE A 147 -3.43 -15.66 -21.41
CA ILE A 147 -3.24 -14.30 -21.92
C ILE A 147 -4.58 -13.68 -22.31
N ALA A 148 -5.45 -14.45 -22.99
CA ALA A 148 -6.78 -13.97 -23.34
C ALA A 148 -7.64 -13.69 -22.09
N GLU A 149 -7.60 -14.57 -21.10
CA GLU A 149 -8.27 -14.37 -19.80
C GLU A 149 -7.74 -13.10 -19.11
N ALA A 150 -6.41 -12.99 -18.94
CA ALA A 150 -5.76 -11.89 -18.25
C ALA A 150 -6.05 -10.53 -18.92
N LEU A 151 -5.96 -10.45 -20.25
CA LEU A 151 -6.29 -9.25 -21.01
C LEU A 151 -7.77 -8.83 -20.86
N ASN A 152 -8.67 -9.80 -20.73
CA ASN A 152 -10.09 -9.54 -20.50
C ASN A 152 -10.32 -9.00 -19.09
N ILE A 153 -9.71 -9.61 -18.07
CA ILE A 153 -9.81 -9.19 -16.66
C ILE A 153 -9.36 -7.74 -16.47
N VAL A 154 -8.23 -7.36 -17.09
CA VAL A 154 -7.68 -6.01 -16.92
C VAL A 154 -8.26 -4.99 -17.90
N GLY A 155 -9.13 -5.42 -18.82
CA GLY A 155 -9.73 -4.54 -19.84
C GLY A 155 -8.73 -4.00 -20.86
N LEU A 156 -7.77 -4.81 -21.31
CA LEU A 156 -6.76 -4.46 -22.33
C LEU A 156 -6.89 -5.24 -23.64
N LYS A 157 -7.94 -6.05 -23.80
CA LYS A 157 -8.14 -6.88 -25.00
C LYS A 157 -8.03 -6.10 -26.31
N ASP A 158 -8.67 -4.93 -26.39
CA ASP A 158 -8.69 -4.11 -27.61
C ASP A 158 -7.40 -3.33 -27.87
N ARG A 159 -6.46 -3.35 -26.91
CA ARG A 159 -5.14 -2.71 -26.99
C ARG A 159 -4.01 -3.73 -26.96
N ALA A 160 -4.33 -5.01 -27.09
CA ALA A 160 -3.37 -6.12 -26.98
C ALA A 160 -2.24 -6.03 -28.02
N ASP A 161 -2.53 -5.46 -29.18
CA ASP A 161 -1.58 -5.34 -30.29
C ASP A 161 -0.95 -3.93 -30.38
N GLU A 162 -1.13 -3.09 -29.34
CA GLU A 162 -0.42 -1.82 -29.19
C GLU A 162 0.92 -2.00 -28.46
N LYS A 163 1.83 -1.04 -28.64
CA LYS A 163 3.12 -1.02 -27.94
C LYS A 163 3.02 -0.25 -26.60
N PRO A 164 3.79 -0.61 -25.56
CA PRO A 164 3.70 -0.02 -24.22
C PRO A 164 3.83 1.51 -24.13
N HIS A 165 4.53 2.16 -25.08
CA HIS A 165 4.68 3.62 -25.14
C HIS A 165 3.40 4.35 -25.56
N ARG A 166 2.42 3.66 -26.16
CA ARG A 166 1.11 4.22 -26.50
C ARG A 166 0.08 4.12 -25.38
N LEU A 167 0.41 3.35 -24.34
CA LEU A 167 -0.46 3.14 -23.19
C LEU A 167 -0.34 4.31 -22.20
N SER A 168 -1.43 4.64 -21.50
CA SER A 168 -1.37 5.50 -20.31
C SER A 168 -0.64 4.80 -19.16
N ALA A 169 -0.29 5.53 -18.10
CA ALA A 169 0.30 4.92 -16.90
C ALA A 169 -0.61 3.82 -16.30
N GLY A 170 -1.92 4.09 -16.18
CA GLY A 170 -2.89 3.10 -15.70
C GLY A 170 -3.06 1.90 -16.64
N MET A 171 -2.99 2.10 -17.96
CA MET A 171 -3.01 0.99 -18.91
C MET A 171 -1.75 0.13 -18.83
N ARG A 172 -0.58 0.73 -18.60
CA ARG A 172 0.62 -0.05 -18.31
C ARG A 172 0.43 -0.85 -17.01
N GLN A 173 -0.21 -0.28 -15.98
CA GLN A 173 -0.44 -0.98 -14.70
C GLN A 173 -1.33 -2.20 -14.91
N LYS A 174 -2.37 -2.05 -15.73
CA LYS A 174 -3.21 -3.17 -16.19
C LYS A 174 -2.39 -4.24 -16.91
N MET A 175 -1.44 -3.87 -17.75
CA MET A 175 -0.54 -4.83 -18.41
C MET A 175 0.35 -5.58 -17.40
N LEU A 176 0.81 -4.91 -16.34
CA LEU A 176 1.56 -5.54 -15.25
C LEU A 176 0.72 -6.53 -14.45
N LEU A 177 -0.54 -6.18 -14.16
CA LEU A 177 -1.50 -7.10 -13.55
C LEU A 177 -1.78 -8.31 -14.45
N ALA A 178 -1.97 -8.09 -15.76
CA ALA A 178 -2.18 -9.17 -16.71
C ALA A 178 -1.01 -10.16 -16.73
N LYS A 179 0.24 -9.66 -16.69
CA LYS A 179 1.44 -10.50 -16.54
C LYS A 179 1.37 -11.35 -15.26
N GLY A 180 0.99 -10.75 -14.14
CA GLY A 180 0.87 -11.46 -12.87
C GLY A 180 -0.14 -12.60 -12.91
N PHE A 181 -1.28 -12.39 -13.57
CA PHE A 181 -2.34 -13.40 -13.65
C PHE A 181 -2.02 -14.56 -14.62
N LEU A 182 -0.88 -14.53 -15.32
CA LEU A 182 -0.46 -15.63 -16.18
C LEU A 182 -0.04 -16.88 -15.39
N ILE A 183 0.46 -16.71 -14.16
CA ILE A 183 0.92 -17.83 -13.33
C ILE A 183 -0.01 -18.05 -12.14
N ARG A 184 -0.11 -19.32 -11.73
CA ARG A 184 -0.85 -19.75 -10.54
C ARG A 184 0.19 -20.28 -9.56
N THR A 185 0.27 -19.67 -8.40
CA THR A 185 1.26 -19.96 -7.35
C THR A 185 0.55 -19.84 -6.01
N PRO A 186 0.89 -20.69 -5.01
CA PRO A 186 0.14 -20.77 -3.76
C PRO A 186 0.10 -19.46 -2.95
N ILE A 187 1.01 -18.53 -3.23
CA ILE A 187 1.12 -17.23 -2.55
C ILE A 187 1.29 -16.12 -3.58
N PHE A 188 0.43 -15.09 -3.50
CA PHE A 188 0.54 -13.84 -4.25
C PHE A 188 0.96 -12.70 -3.32
N PHE A 189 2.02 -12.01 -3.70
CA PHE A 189 2.41 -10.72 -3.14
C PHE A 189 2.00 -9.61 -4.09
N MET A 190 1.15 -8.68 -3.65
CA MET A 190 0.67 -7.56 -4.47
C MET A 190 1.01 -6.23 -3.80
N ASP A 191 1.96 -5.49 -4.37
CA ASP A 191 2.33 -4.18 -3.85
C ASP A 191 1.50 -3.08 -4.52
N GLU A 192 0.50 -2.55 -3.80
CA GLU A 192 -0.42 -1.50 -4.26
C GLU A 192 -1.04 -1.80 -5.65
N PRO A 193 -1.76 -2.93 -5.83
CA PRO A 193 -2.17 -3.42 -7.16
C PRO A 193 -3.09 -2.46 -7.92
N THR A 194 -3.87 -1.64 -7.20
CA THR A 194 -4.87 -0.71 -7.74
C THR A 194 -4.35 0.71 -7.94
N ILE A 195 -3.09 1.00 -7.59
CA ILE A 195 -2.56 2.36 -7.68
C ILE A 195 -2.52 2.87 -9.14
N GLY A 196 -2.98 4.11 -9.33
CA GLY A 196 -2.99 4.77 -10.64
C GLY A 196 -4.04 4.23 -11.62
N LEU A 197 -4.94 3.35 -11.16
CA LEU A 197 -6.12 2.94 -11.91
C LEU A 197 -7.29 3.91 -11.64
N ASP A 198 -8.15 4.08 -12.63
CA ASP A 198 -9.42 4.75 -12.43
C ASP A 198 -10.33 3.92 -11.49
N PRO A 199 -11.34 4.54 -10.84
CA PRO A 199 -12.18 3.86 -9.86
C PRO A 199 -12.90 2.61 -10.38
N VAL A 200 -13.28 2.59 -11.66
CA VAL A 200 -14.00 1.46 -12.27
C VAL A 200 -13.03 0.29 -12.43
N SER A 201 -11.88 0.53 -13.04
CA SER A 201 -10.83 -0.48 -13.22
C SER A 201 -10.33 -1.03 -11.88
N ALA A 202 -10.09 -0.16 -10.89
CA ALA A 202 -9.65 -0.59 -9.57
C ALA A 202 -10.67 -1.56 -8.93
N ARG A 203 -11.97 -1.24 -9.03
CA ARG A 203 -13.05 -2.12 -8.53
C ARG A 203 -13.08 -3.48 -9.24
N GLU A 204 -12.88 -3.52 -10.56
CA GLU A 204 -12.84 -4.78 -11.32
C GLU A 204 -11.67 -5.67 -10.90
N ILE A 205 -10.49 -5.09 -10.70
CA ILE A 205 -9.32 -5.82 -10.20
C ILE A 205 -9.56 -6.33 -8.78
N ARG A 206 -10.08 -5.48 -7.88
CA ARG A 206 -10.44 -5.89 -6.51
C ARG A 206 -11.42 -7.05 -6.50
N ARG A 207 -12.45 -6.99 -7.37
CA ARG A 207 -13.41 -8.09 -7.53
C ARG A 207 -12.73 -9.37 -7.98
N TYR A 208 -11.86 -9.31 -8.99
CA TYR A 208 -11.13 -10.49 -9.46
C TYR A 208 -10.25 -11.10 -8.36
N ILE A 209 -9.54 -10.27 -7.59
CA ILE A 209 -8.71 -10.73 -6.47
C ILE A 209 -9.56 -11.46 -5.43
N LYS A 210 -10.71 -10.88 -5.01
CA LYS A 210 -11.58 -11.50 -4.00
C LYS A 210 -12.27 -12.75 -4.54
N GLU A 211 -13.07 -12.61 -5.59
CA GLU A 211 -13.96 -13.67 -6.06
C GLU A 211 -13.20 -14.81 -6.75
N LYS A 212 -12.19 -14.50 -7.57
CA LYS A 212 -11.47 -15.53 -8.36
C LYS A 212 -10.27 -16.09 -7.62
N LEU A 213 -9.32 -15.23 -7.23
CA LEU A 213 -8.07 -15.71 -6.65
C LEU A 213 -8.27 -16.25 -5.23
N HIS A 214 -9.04 -15.54 -4.42
CA HIS A 214 -9.23 -15.94 -3.04
C HIS A 214 -10.42 -16.91 -2.85
N ASP A 215 -11.65 -16.54 -3.22
CA ASP A 215 -12.83 -17.35 -2.90
C ASP A 215 -12.90 -18.64 -3.72
N GLU A 216 -12.68 -18.57 -5.05
CA GLU A 216 -12.75 -19.75 -5.93
C GLU A 216 -11.47 -20.61 -5.91
N MET A 217 -10.27 -19.98 -5.93
CA MET A 217 -9.01 -20.71 -6.04
C MET A 217 -8.34 -21.00 -4.69
N GLY A 218 -8.75 -20.32 -3.61
CA GLY A 218 -8.15 -20.49 -2.28
C GLY A 218 -6.68 -20.07 -2.21
N GLU A 219 -6.25 -19.15 -3.07
CA GLU A 219 -4.87 -18.65 -3.07
C GLU A 219 -4.60 -17.81 -1.82
N THR A 220 -3.38 -17.89 -1.30
CA THR A 220 -2.97 -16.99 -0.21
C THR A 220 -2.51 -15.68 -0.80
N ILE A 221 -3.03 -14.54 -0.32
CA ILE A 221 -2.74 -13.24 -0.90
C ILE A 221 -2.27 -12.29 0.20
N LEU A 222 -1.08 -11.71 0.04
CA LEU A 222 -0.61 -10.59 0.84
C LEU A 222 -0.56 -9.36 -0.06
N LEU A 223 -1.48 -8.41 0.17
CA LEU A 223 -1.52 -7.15 -0.57
C LEU A 223 -1.13 -5.97 0.30
N THR A 224 -0.50 -4.95 -0.28
CA THR A 224 -0.32 -3.64 0.36
C THR A 224 -1.30 -2.64 -0.21
N THR A 225 -1.78 -1.76 0.65
CA THR A 225 -2.55 -0.59 0.23
C THR A 225 -2.41 0.50 1.27
N HIS A 226 -2.43 1.76 0.84
CA HIS A 226 -2.64 2.90 1.73
C HIS A 226 -4.13 3.31 1.80
N TYR A 227 -5.01 2.64 1.05
CA TYR A 227 -6.45 2.86 1.08
C TYR A 227 -7.14 1.91 2.07
N MET A 228 -7.47 2.42 3.25
CA MET A 228 -8.10 1.67 4.35
C MET A 228 -9.43 1.02 3.93
N GLN A 229 -10.22 1.73 3.12
CA GLN A 229 -11.50 1.25 2.61
C GLN A 229 -11.34 0.03 1.70
N GLU A 230 -10.27 -0.03 0.89
CA GLU A 230 -10.01 -1.20 0.04
C GLU A 230 -9.70 -2.43 0.89
N ALA A 231 -8.86 -2.28 1.90
CA ALA A 231 -8.50 -3.37 2.79
C ALA A 231 -9.69 -3.84 3.63
N GLN A 232 -10.51 -2.92 4.15
CA GLN A 232 -11.74 -3.24 4.87
C GLN A 232 -12.74 -4.01 4.01
N GLN A 233 -12.81 -3.71 2.71
CA GLN A 233 -13.70 -4.42 1.77
C GLN A 233 -13.18 -5.80 1.37
N LEU A 234 -11.86 -5.97 1.27
CA LEU A 234 -11.25 -7.16 0.66
C LEU A 234 -10.72 -8.19 1.66
N CYS A 235 -10.06 -7.72 2.70
CA CYS A 235 -9.14 -8.51 3.51
C CYS A 235 -9.85 -9.20 4.67
N ASP A 236 -9.52 -10.47 4.88
CA ASP A 236 -10.00 -11.23 6.03
C ASP A 236 -9.31 -10.73 7.31
N ARG A 237 -8.01 -10.42 7.18
CA ARG A 237 -7.19 -9.82 8.23
C ARG A 237 -6.26 -8.78 7.67
N VAL A 238 -5.89 -7.86 8.55
CA VAL A 238 -5.08 -6.70 8.24
C VAL A 238 -3.99 -6.50 9.29
N ALA A 239 -2.81 -6.08 8.85
CA ALA A 239 -1.78 -5.51 9.71
C ALA A 239 -1.59 -4.03 9.36
N ILE A 240 -1.66 -3.18 10.37
CA ILE A 240 -1.35 -1.76 10.25
C ILE A 240 0.14 -1.58 10.56
N MET A 241 0.86 -0.97 9.62
CA MET A 241 2.28 -0.73 9.69
C MET A 241 2.56 0.78 9.77
N ASP A 242 3.42 1.17 10.71
CA ASP A 242 3.94 2.54 10.81
C ASP A 242 5.43 2.52 11.15
N ARG A 243 6.22 3.36 10.48
CA ARG A 243 7.67 3.54 10.71
C ARG A 243 8.45 2.22 10.86
N GLY A 244 8.19 1.25 9.98
CA GLY A 244 8.89 -0.03 9.96
C GLY A 244 8.28 -1.11 10.86
N LYS A 245 7.27 -0.81 11.67
CA LYS A 245 6.70 -1.72 12.68
C LYS A 245 5.23 -2.03 12.42
N ILE A 246 4.80 -3.24 12.78
CA ILE A 246 3.38 -3.56 12.88
C ILE A 246 2.86 -2.99 14.20
N VAL A 247 1.89 -2.08 14.13
CA VAL A 247 1.27 -1.43 15.31
C VAL A 247 -0.03 -2.10 15.73
N ALA A 248 -0.73 -2.75 14.80
CA ALA A 248 -1.93 -3.54 15.08
C ALA A 248 -2.10 -4.64 14.03
N CYS A 249 -2.75 -5.74 14.40
CA CYS A 249 -3.06 -6.85 13.51
C CYS A 249 -4.34 -7.54 13.98
N GLY A 250 -5.28 -7.79 13.07
CA GLY A 250 -6.58 -8.37 13.40
C GLY A 250 -7.51 -8.41 12.20
N THR A 251 -8.76 -8.82 12.40
CA THR A 251 -9.81 -8.60 11.40
C THR A 251 -10.13 -7.11 11.36
N PRO A 252 -10.58 -6.55 10.21
CA PRO A 252 -11.01 -5.16 10.16
C PRO A 252 -12.04 -4.82 11.24
N GLU A 253 -13.01 -5.71 11.45
CA GLU A 253 -14.09 -5.57 12.42
C GLU A 253 -13.59 -5.55 13.87
N ASP A 254 -12.64 -6.42 14.23
CA ASP A 254 -12.10 -6.47 15.59
C ASP A 254 -11.24 -5.24 15.89
N LEU A 255 -10.48 -4.76 14.90
CA LEU A 255 -9.70 -3.52 15.04
C LEU A 255 -10.61 -2.31 15.22
N ILE A 256 -11.68 -2.21 14.44
CA ILE A 256 -12.67 -1.14 14.56
C ILE A 256 -13.40 -1.24 15.90
N ARG A 257 -13.83 -2.44 16.34
CA ARG A 257 -14.49 -2.64 17.64
C ARG A 257 -13.56 -2.32 18.82
N GLY A 258 -12.25 -2.42 18.62
CA GLY A 258 -11.24 -2.00 19.60
C GLY A 258 -11.26 -0.50 19.88
N LEU A 259 -11.79 0.31 18.96
CA LEU A 259 -12.14 1.69 19.24
C LEU A 259 -13.35 1.69 20.18
N LYS A 260 -13.14 2.06 21.44
CA LYS A 260 -14.22 2.32 22.40
C LYS A 260 -15.27 3.19 21.70
N ARG A 261 -16.57 2.88 21.81
CA ARG A 261 -17.69 3.54 21.09
C ARG A 261 -17.43 5.03 20.83
N LYS A 262 -16.88 5.34 19.66
CA LYS A 262 -16.55 6.68 19.18
C LYS A 262 -17.43 6.91 17.97
N GLU A 263 -18.24 7.94 18.03
CA GLU A 263 -18.91 8.47 16.85
C GLU A 263 -17.95 9.46 16.21
N ILE A 264 -17.93 9.49 14.88
CA ILE A 264 -17.06 10.39 14.14
C ILE A 264 -17.91 11.51 13.60
N LEU A 265 -17.59 12.72 14.02
CA LEU A 265 -18.17 13.91 13.44
C LEU A 265 -17.28 14.36 12.28
N GLU A 266 -17.82 14.32 11.07
CA GLU A 266 -17.18 14.82 9.87
C GLU A 266 -17.77 16.17 9.49
N VAL A 267 -16.91 17.18 9.44
CA VAL A 267 -17.29 18.55 9.07
C VAL A 267 -16.49 18.95 7.84
N GLU A 268 -17.18 19.08 6.71
CA GLU A 268 -16.62 19.67 5.50
C GLU A 268 -16.68 21.19 5.63
N ALA A 269 -15.53 21.84 5.52
CA ALA A 269 -15.42 23.29 5.65
C ALA A 269 -14.35 23.86 4.72
N VAL A 270 -14.48 25.15 4.44
CA VAL A 270 -13.44 25.96 3.77
C VAL A 270 -12.68 26.79 4.80
N ASN A 271 -11.45 27.19 4.45
CA ASN A 271 -10.53 27.94 5.31
C ASN A 271 -10.10 27.15 6.57
N ILE A 272 -9.77 25.86 6.38
CA ILE A 272 -9.25 25.00 7.45
C ILE A 272 -7.75 25.27 7.63
N GLY A 273 -7.35 25.72 8.83
CA GLY A 273 -5.95 25.94 9.20
C GLY A 273 -5.50 25.07 10.38
N PRO A 274 -4.18 24.93 10.61
CA PRO A 274 -3.64 24.16 11.74
C PRO A 274 -4.13 24.68 13.10
N GLU A 275 -4.33 26.00 13.23
CA GLU A 275 -4.82 26.62 14.46
C GLU A 275 -6.26 26.20 14.83
N LEU A 276 -7.08 25.90 13.82
CA LEU A 276 -8.43 25.38 14.04
C LEU A 276 -8.37 23.96 14.60
N LEU A 277 -7.46 23.11 14.08
CA LEU A 277 -7.27 21.76 14.60
C LEU A 277 -6.83 21.79 16.06
N ASP A 278 -5.93 22.71 16.43
CA ASP A 278 -5.50 22.88 17.82
C ASP A 278 -6.62 23.39 18.74
N GLU A 279 -7.53 24.24 18.25
CA GLU A 279 -8.71 24.69 19.00
C GLU A 279 -9.71 23.54 19.19
N VAL A 280 -9.98 22.77 18.14
CA VAL A 280 -10.89 21.61 18.20
C VAL A 280 -10.33 20.52 19.13
N ARG A 281 -9.01 20.29 19.10
CA ARG A 281 -8.32 19.34 20.01
C ARG A 281 -8.44 19.71 21.50
N ARG A 282 -8.75 20.97 21.84
CA ARG A 282 -8.91 21.44 23.23
C ARG A 282 -10.34 21.31 23.75
N ILE A 283 -11.28 20.88 22.92
CA ILE A 283 -12.67 20.67 23.35
C ILE A 283 -12.71 19.42 24.23
N ASP A 284 -13.28 19.53 25.44
CA ASP A 284 -13.28 18.44 26.44
C ASP A 284 -13.89 17.12 25.95
N SER A 285 -14.83 17.17 25.01
CA SER A 285 -15.47 15.99 24.41
C SER A 285 -14.72 15.41 23.21
N VAL A 286 -13.62 16.04 22.77
CA VAL A 286 -12.83 15.62 21.61
C VAL A 286 -11.58 14.88 22.08
N GLU A 287 -11.43 13.63 21.64
CA GLU A 287 -10.24 12.84 21.95
C GLU A 287 -9.13 13.03 20.90
N ASN A 288 -9.51 13.10 19.63
CA ASN A 288 -8.56 13.26 18.52
C ASN A 288 -9.20 13.99 17.34
N VAL A 289 -8.37 14.65 16.55
CA VAL A 289 -8.79 15.39 15.36
C VAL A 289 -7.78 15.13 14.25
N GLY A 290 -8.29 14.67 13.10
CA GLY A 290 -7.59 14.64 11.84
C GLY A 290 -8.22 15.61 10.85
N SER A 291 -7.46 15.97 9.81
CA SER A 291 -7.99 16.68 8.66
C SER A 291 -7.48 16.07 7.36
N ARG A 292 -8.29 16.22 6.32
CA ARG A 292 -7.92 15.91 4.94
C ARG A 292 -8.21 17.13 4.10
N ILE A 293 -7.15 17.77 3.60
CA ILE A 293 -7.27 18.91 2.68
C ILE A 293 -7.48 18.36 1.27
N GLU A 294 -8.55 18.80 0.63
CA GLU A 294 -8.89 18.39 -0.75
C GLU A 294 -8.50 19.47 -1.77
N ASP A 295 -8.57 20.75 -1.38
CA ASP A 295 -8.16 21.89 -2.21
C ASP A 295 -7.23 22.82 -1.40
N GLU A 296 -5.95 22.87 -1.76
CA GLU A 296 -4.96 23.75 -1.14
C GLU A 296 -5.23 25.25 -1.40
N VAL A 297 -5.91 25.59 -2.50
CA VAL A 297 -6.18 26.98 -2.90
C VAL A 297 -7.33 27.57 -2.09
N MET A 298 -8.40 26.79 -1.88
CA MET A 298 -9.53 27.20 -1.04
C MET A 298 -9.39 26.80 0.44
N ALA A 299 -8.32 26.07 0.78
CA ALA A 299 -8.16 25.38 2.06
C ALA A 299 -9.43 24.63 2.44
N SER A 300 -10.08 23.99 1.45
CA SER A 300 -11.27 23.19 1.66
C SER A 300 -10.88 21.77 2.01
N GLY A 301 -11.60 21.20 2.96
CA GLY A 301 -11.33 19.85 3.39
C GLY A 301 -12.34 19.34 4.39
N VAL A 302 -12.07 18.13 4.86
CA VAL A 302 -12.90 17.45 5.86
C VAL A 302 -12.13 17.40 7.16
N ILE A 303 -12.75 17.90 8.23
CA ILE A 303 -12.28 17.73 9.61
C ILE A 303 -12.99 16.50 10.17
N ARG A 304 -12.22 15.53 10.67
CA ARG A 304 -12.76 14.34 11.34
C ARG A 304 -12.47 14.45 12.82
N VAL A 305 -13.54 14.52 13.61
CA VAL A 305 -13.48 14.71 15.06
C VAL A 305 -13.93 13.43 15.74
N HIS A 306 -13.03 12.82 16.51
CA HIS A 306 -13.30 11.61 17.27
C HIS A 306 -13.83 12.01 18.64
N THR A 307 -15.08 11.66 18.91
CA THR A 307 -15.79 12.05 20.13
C THR A 307 -16.63 10.89 20.67
N TYR A 308 -16.81 10.85 21.99
CA TYR A 308 -17.76 9.96 22.65
C TYR A 308 -19.13 10.62 22.86
N ASP A 309 -19.26 11.90 22.51
CA ASP A 309 -20.45 12.73 22.68
C ASP A 309 -20.52 13.75 21.53
N VAL A 310 -21.18 13.37 20.44
CA VAL A 310 -21.37 14.24 19.27
C VAL A 310 -22.27 15.42 19.60
N GLU A 311 -23.28 15.23 20.45
CA GLU A 311 -24.22 16.29 20.83
C GLU A 311 -23.51 17.47 21.51
N SER A 312 -22.52 17.18 22.36
CA SER A 312 -21.67 18.19 23.01
C SER A 312 -20.55 18.71 22.12
N ALA A 313 -19.97 17.85 21.26
CA ALA A 313 -18.86 18.25 20.39
C ALA A 313 -19.32 19.13 19.22
N LEU A 314 -20.40 18.76 18.52
CA LEU A 314 -20.85 19.41 17.29
C LEU A 314 -21.01 20.94 17.43
N PRO A 315 -21.76 21.48 18.42
CA PRO A 315 -21.92 22.92 18.55
C PRO A 315 -20.59 23.66 18.76
N LYS A 316 -19.67 23.05 19.52
CA LYS A 316 -18.35 23.64 19.84
C LYS A 316 -17.43 23.63 18.61
N VAL A 317 -17.46 22.56 17.82
CA VAL A 317 -16.70 22.47 16.55
C VAL A 317 -17.20 23.50 15.55
N LEU A 318 -18.51 23.61 15.35
CA LEU A 318 -19.09 24.61 14.43
C LEU A 318 -18.74 26.04 14.87
N GLN A 319 -18.77 26.31 16.17
CA GLN A 319 -18.39 27.61 16.72
C GLN A 319 -16.89 27.92 16.51
N ALA A 320 -16.01 26.92 16.66
CA ALA A 320 -14.58 27.09 16.40
C ALA A 320 -14.32 27.42 14.93
N ILE A 321 -15.02 26.75 14.00
CA ILE A 321 -14.93 27.04 12.56
C ILE A 321 -15.40 28.47 12.25
N ASP A 322 -16.55 28.86 12.77
CA ASP A 322 -17.15 30.19 12.54
C ASP A 322 -16.25 31.33 13.07
N ARG A 323 -15.68 31.18 14.29
CA ARG A 323 -14.75 32.16 14.89
C ARG A 323 -13.51 32.41 14.04
N ARG A 324 -13.08 31.40 13.29
CA ARG A 324 -11.91 31.47 12.40
C ARG A 324 -12.28 31.94 10.99
N GLY A 325 -13.54 32.32 10.75
CA GLY A 325 -14.04 32.73 9.44
C GLY A 325 -14.12 31.57 8.46
N GLY A 326 -14.16 30.32 8.95
CA GLY A 326 -14.43 29.16 8.14
C GLY A 326 -15.92 29.06 7.81
N LYS A 327 -16.25 28.44 6.67
CA LYS A 327 -17.64 28.19 6.30
C LYS A 327 -17.87 26.69 6.19
N VAL A 328 -18.84 26.22 6.95
CA VAL A 328 -19.28 24.82 6.93
C VAL A 328 -20.11 24.57 5.68
N LEU A 329 -19.72 23.54 4.94
CA LEU A 329 -20.40 23.09 3.73
C LEU A 329 -21.32 21.92 4.04
N HIS A 330 -20.82 20.93 4.78
CA HIS A 330 -21.55 19.72 5.12
C HIS A 330 -21.14 19.20 6.50
N VAL A 331 -22.09 18.55 7.18
CA VAL A 331 -21.88 17.89 8.47
C VAL A 331 -22.48 16.51 8.38
N SER A 332 -21.71 15.49 8.73
CA SER A 332 -22.20 14.12 8.82
C SER A 332 -21.64 13.42 10.06
N ILE A 333 -22.37 12.39 10.51
CA ILE A 333 -21.95 11.52 11.59
C ILE A 333 -21.74 10.15 10.97
N SER A 334 -20.55 9.59 11.17
CA SER A 334 -20.15 8.30 10.60
C SER A 334 -19.69 7.33 11.68
N GLU A 335 -19.80 6.04 11.35
CA GLU A 335 -19.21 4.98 12.16
C GLU A 335 -17.69 4.91 11.93
N PRO A 336 -16.93 4.47 12.95
CA PRO A 336 -15.49 4.33 12.83
C PRO A 336 -15.09 3.28 11.81
N ASN A 337 -13.98 3.52 11.12
CA ASN A 337 -13.38 2.66 10.13
C ASN A 337 -11.87 2.46 10.39
N LEU A 338 -11.19 1.71 9.53
CA LEU A 338 -9.76 1.41 9.69
C LEU A 338 -8.83 2.64 9.68
N GLU A 339 -9.22 3.73 9.02
CA GLU A 339 -8.48 5.00 9.05
C GLU A 339 -8.47 5.58 10.47
N ASP A 340 -9.57 5.41 11.20
CA ASP A 340 -9.72 5.93 12.56
C ASP A 340 -8.90 5.11 13.56
N VAL A 341 -8.81 3.80 13.33
CA VAL A 341 -7.87 2.93 14.06
C VAL A 341 -6.44 3.39 13.87
N PHE A 342 -6.07 3.75 12.63
CA PHE A 342 -4.73 4.26 12.33
C PHE A 342 -4.44 5.59 13.03
N ILE A 343 -5.38 6.54 12.99
CA ILE A 343 -5.25 7.85 13.64
C ILE A 343 -5.14 7.70 15.16
N GLU A 344 -5.92 6.80 15.77
CA GLU A 344 -5.82 6.51 17.21
C GLU A 344 -4.43 5.99 17.60
N LEU A 345 -3.89 5.04 16.82
CA LEU A 345 -2.62 4.38 17.14
C LEU A 345 -1.41 5.26 16.86
N THR A 346 -1.50 6.18 15.90
CA THR A 346 -0.35 6.95 15.40
C THR A 346 -0.41 8.45 15.68
N GLY A 347 -1.59 8.98 16.03
CA GLY A 347 -1.83 10.40 16.27
C GLY A 347 -1.78 11.28 15.01
N ARG A 348 -1.80 10.69 13.81
CA ARG A 348 -1.70 11.40 12.52
C ARG A 348 -2.59 10.78 11.45
N GLY A 349 -2.98 11.59 10.46
CA GLY A 349 -3.71 11.11 9.28
C GLY A 349 -2.79 10.39 8.28
N LEU A 350 -3.38 9.62 7.36
CA LEU A 350 -2.63 8.92 6.29
C LEU A 350 -2.06 9.87 5.21
N GLY A 351 -2.56 11.09 5.13
CA GLY A 351 -2.16 12.12 4.18
C GLY A 351 -1.03 13.05 4.65
N GLU A 352 -0.54 12.88 5.89
CA GLU A 352 0.51 13.72 6.52
C GLU A 352 1.92 13.13 6.43
#